data_AF-A0A350AQB3-F1
#
_entry.id   AF-A0A350AQB3-F1
#
_cell.length_a   1.000
_cell.length_b   1.000
_cell.length_c   1.000
_cell.angle_alpha   90.00
_cell.angle_beta   90.00
_cell.angle_gamma   90.00
#
_symmetry.space_group_name_H-M   'P 1'
#
loop_
_entity.id
_entity.type
_entity.pdbx_description
1 polymer ?
#
loop_
_entity_poly.entity_id
_entity_poly.type
_entity_poly.pdbx_seq_one_letter_code
_entity_poly.pdbx_strand_id
1 'polypeptide(L)'
;MTKSNTPKTSHKALLKWVEKMVTLCEPESVQWCDGTQKEADSLFAMMVKKEMCIKLDEDKRPNSYLFRSDPNDVARVESKTFICSQNKDGAGPTNNWEEPRVMRRKMKKLFQGCMHG
;
A
#
# COMPACT_ATOMS: atom_id res chain seq x y z
N MET A 1 8.37 21.50 1.59
CA MET A 1 7.38 21.22 2.66
C MET A 1 6.01 21.09 2.02
N THR A 2 5.75 19.98 1.35
CA THR A 2 4.44 19.68 0.78
C THR A 2 3.46 19.40 1.92
N LYS A 3 2.35 20.14 1.89
CA LYS A 3 1.40 20.31 2.99
C LYS A 3 0.56 19.04 3.14
N SER A 4 0.70 18.35 4.28
CA SER A 4 -0.23 17.30 4.71
C SER A 4 -1.66 17.83 4.64
N ASN A 5 -2.57 17.09 3.99
CA ASN A 5 -4.00 17.29 4.21
C ASN A 5 -4.30 17.13 5.71
N THR A 6 -5.19 17.98 6.24
CA THR A 6 -5.58 17.97 7.66
C THR A 6 -6.03 16.56 8.06
N PRO A 7 -5.48 15.96 9.13
CA PRO A 7 -5.88 14.63 9.56
C PRO A 7 -7.39 14.52 9.78
N LYS A 8 -8.00 13.44 9.29
CA LYS A 8 -9.44 13.16 9.43
C LYS A 8 -9.80 12.47 10.75
N THR A 9 -8.89 12.52 11.73
CA THR A 9 -9.02 11.80 13.00
C THR A 9 -8.33 12.54 14.13
N SER A 10 -8.84 12.39 15.35
CA SER A 10 -8.22 12.85 16.60
C SER A 10 -7.45 11.73 17.33
N HIS A 11 -7.39 10.52 16.75
CA HIS A 11 -6.80 9.35 17.40
C HIS A 11 -5.26 9.45 17.48
N LYS A 12 -4.75 9.85 18.65
CA LYS A 12 -3.33 10.17 18.87
C LYS A 12 -2.36 9.07 18.46
N ALA A 13 -2.65 7.80 18.76
CA ALA A 13 -1.74 6.70 18.43
C ALA A 13 -1.66 6.44 16.92
N LEU A 14 -2.74 6.70 16.19
CA LEU A 14 -2.77 6.59 14.73
C LEU A 14 -1.96 7.73 14.10
N LEU A 15 -2.16 8.96 14.58
CA LEU A 15 -1.40 10.13 14.12
C LEU A 15 0.12 9.94 14.32
N LYS A 16 0.53 9.45 15.50
CA LYS A 16 1.94 9.13 15.78
C LYS A 16 2.50 8.05 14.86
N TRP A 17 1.68 7.05 14.51
CA TRP A 17 2.09 6.01 13.56
C TRP A 17 2.23 6.57 12.14
N VAL A 18 1.29 7.39 11.68
CA VAL A 18 1.35 8.04 10.37
C VAL A 18 2.60 8.92 10.27
N GLU A 19 2.87 9.77 11.26
CA GLU A 19 4.07 10.61 11.31
C GLU A 19 5.34 9.77 11.16
N LYS A 20 5.43 8.66 11.90
CA LYS A 20 6.56 7.74 11.80
C LYS A 20 6.71 7.13 10.39
N MET A 21 5.61 6.79 9.72
CA MET A 21 5.65 6.24 8.35
C MET A 21 6.01 7.32 7.34
N VAL A 22 5.52 8.55 7.48
CA VAL A 22 5.90 9.68 6.62
C VAL A 22 7.41 9.94 6.71
N THR A 23 7.97 9.96 7.93
CA THR A 23 9.42 10.12 8.13
C THR A 23 10.24 8.97 7.53
N LEU A 24 9.71 7.74 7.54
CA LEU A 24 10.41 6.58 6.99
C LEU A 24 10.32 6.52 5.47
N CYS A 25 9.12 6.64 4.92
CA CYS A 25 8.84 6.37 3.51
C CYS A 25 9.02 7.60 2.60
N GLU A 26 9.06 8.81 3.18
CA GLU A 26 9.32 10.09 2.50
C GLU A 26 8.38 10.38 1.30
N PRO A 27 7.04 10.24 1.43
CA PRO A 27 6.11 10.54 0.34
C PRO A 27 6.02 12.04 0.05
N GLU A 28 5.68 12.43 -1.19
CA GLU A 28 5.39 13.84 -1.53
C GLU A 28 4.17 14.35 -0.76
N SER A 29 3.12 13.55 -0.61
CA SER A 29 1.89 13.94 0.09
C SER A 29 1.17 12.77 0.76
N VAL A 30 0.27 13.09 1.70
CA VAL A 30 -0.57 12.10 2.40
C VAL A 30 -2.04 12.43 2.14
N GLN A 31 -2.76 11.44 1.62
CA GLN A 31 -4.21 11.50 1.40
C GLN A 31 -4.93 10.59 2.41
N TRP A 32 -5.94 11.12 3.09
CA TRP A 32 -6.81 10.35 3.99
C TRP A 32 -8.03 9.90 3.19
N CYS A 33 -8.14 8.61 2.90
CA CYS A 33 -9.24 8.08 2.12
C CYS A 33 -10.56 8.10 2.89
N ASP A 34 -11.63 8.62 2.27
CA ASP A 34 -12.98 8.66 2.85
C ASP A 34 -13.94 7.59 2.29
N GLY A 35 -13.56 6.93 1.18
CA GLY A 35 -14.34 5.85 0.57
C GLY A 35 -15.57 6.32 -0.20
N THR A 36 -15.72 7.62 -0.46
CA THR A 36 -16.84 8.17 -1.21
C THR A 36 -16.74 7.87 -2.71
N GLN A 37 -17.87 7.90 -3.42
CA GLN A 37 -17.88 7.75 -4.87
C GLN A 37 -17.05 8.84 -5.57
N LYS A 38 -17.12 10.08 -5.07
CA LYS A 38 -16.33 11.20 -5.59
C LYS A 38 -14.83 10.95 -5.48
N GLU A 39 -14.38 10.35 -4.38
CA GLU A 39 -12.98 9.96 -4.20
C GLU A 39 -12.58 8.87 -5.21
N ALA A 40 -13.41 7.83 -5.35
CA ALA A 40 -13.18 6.76 -6.31
C ALA A 40 -13.11 7.30 -7.76
N ASP A 41 -14.06 8.13 -8.16
CA ASP A 41 -14.11 8.74 -9.50
C ASP A 41 -12.86 9.57 -9.79
N SER A 42 -12.42 10.36 -8.80
CA SER A 42 -11.21 11.19 -8.92
C SER A 42 -9.95 10.34 -9.05
N LEU A 43 -9.86 9.24 -8.28
CA LEU A 43 -8.74 8.31 -8.31
C LEU A 43 -8.67 7.56 -9.65
N PHE A 44 -9.79 7.02 -10.13
CA PHE A 44 -9.83 6.31 -11.40
C PHE A 44 -9.59 7.25 -12.60
N ALA A 45 -10.12 8.47 -12.56
CA ALA A 45 -9.81 9.48 -13.59
C ALA A 45 -8.31 9.77 -13.66
N MET A 46 -7.63 9.87 -12.51
CA MET A 46 -6.17 10.01 -12.44
C MET A 46 -5.45 8.78 -13.00
N MET A 47 -5.87 7.57 -12.64
CA MET A 47 -5.26 6.31 -13.11
C MET A 47 -5.40 6.12 -14.62
N VAL A 48 -6.57 6.43 -15.20
CA VAL A 48 -6.79 6.41 -16.65
C VAL A 48 -5.89 7.44 -17.34
N LYS A 49 -5.80 8.66 -16.80
CA LYS A 49 -4.90 9.71 -17.32
C LYS A 49 -3.42 9.31 -17.26
N LYS A 50 -3.03 8.52 -16.25
CA LYS A 50 -1.68 7.97 -16.09
C LYS A 50 -1.46 6.63 -16.81
N GLU A 51 -2.42 6.19 -17.63
CA GLU A 51 -2.37 4.93 -18.38
C GLU A 51 -2.19 3.67 -17.50
N MET A 52 -2.56 3.76 -16.22
CA MET A 52 -2.49 2.62 -15.29
C MET A 52 -3.65 1.63 -15.53
N CYS A 53 -4.76 2.10 -16.07
CA CYS A 53 -5.91 1.28 -16.41
C CYS A 53 -6.69 1.84 -17.59
N ILE A 54 -7.53 0.98 -18.17
CA ILE A 54 -8.38 1.30 -19.32
C ILE A 54 -9.83 1.31 -18.84
N LYS A 55 -10.53 2.42 -19.09
CA LYS A 55 -11.99 2.50 -18.89
C LYS A 55 -12.69 1.60 -19.91
N LEU A 56 -13.58 0.73 -19.45
CA LEU A 56 -14.31 -0.18 -20.34
C LEU A 56 -15.53 0.51 -20.97
N ASP A 57 -16.06 -0.12 -22.00
CA ASP A 57 -17.30 0.26 -22.68
C ASP A 57 -18.45 0.34 -21.67
N GLU A 58 -19.02 1.55 -21.48
CA GLU A 58 -20.04 1.81 -20.46
C GLU A 58 -21.40 1.19 -20.79
N ASP A 59 -21.72 0.97 -22.07
CA ASP A 59 -22.98 0.31 -22.47
C ASP A 59 -22.96 -1.18 -22.11
N LYS A 60 -21.77 -1.80 -22.14
CA LYS A 60 -21.59 -3.23 -21.81
C LYS A 60 -21.21 -3.48 -20.36
N ARG A 61 -20.37 -2.61 -19.80
CA ARG A 61 -19.73 -2.79 -18.49
C ARG A 61 -19.61 -1.43 -17.79
N PRO A 62 -20.74 -0.89 -17.30
CA PRO A 62 -20.75 0.40 -16.63
C PRO A 62 -19.82 0.40 -15.42
N ASN A 63 -19.18 1.54 -15.17
CA ASN A 63 -18.25 1.75 -14.08
C ASN A 63 -17.13 0.69 -13.96
N SER A 64 -16.64 0.16 -15.10
CA SER A 64 -15.64 -0.93 -15.10
C SER A 64 -14.30 -0.51 -15.70
N TYR A 65 -13.22 -1.12 -15.22
CA TYR A 65 -11.85 -0.80 -15.60
C TYR A 65 -11.02 -2.08 -15.81
N LEU A 66 -10.10 -2.07 -16.76
CA LEU A 66 -9.13 -3.13 -16.99
C LEU A 66 -7.73 -2.68 -16.55
N PHE A 67 -7.12 -3.49 -15.67
CA PHE A 67 -5.73 -3.37 -15.27
C PHE A 67 -4.92 -4.53 -15.85
N ARG A 68 -3.68 -4.25 -16.25
CA ARG A 68 -2.71 -5.26 -16.68
C ARG A 68 -1.44 -5.04 -15.86
N SER A 69 -1.10 -6.00 -15.01
CA SER A 69 0.09 -5.91 -14.16
C SER A 69 1.37 -6.22 -14.93
N ASP A 70 2.52 -5.95 -14.31
CA ASP A 70 3.81 -6.42 -14.79
C ASP A 70 3.82 -7.96 -14.84
N PRO A 71 4.34 -8.60 -15.90
CA PRO A 71 4.41 -10.07 -16.01
C PRO A 71 5.12 -10.76 -14.83
N ASN A 72 5.99 -10.04 -14.11
CA ASN A 72 6.69 -10.56 -12.93
C ASN A 72 5.85 -10.48 -11.64
N ASP A 73 4.70 -9.81 -11.66
CA ASP A 73 3.79 -9.63 -10.52
C ASP A 73 2.34 -9.96 -10.92
N VAL A 74 2.10 -11.25 -11.15
CA VAL A 74 0.80 -11.78 -11.62
C VAL A 74 0.13 -12.72 -10.61
N ALA A 75 0.85 -13.12 -9.57
CA ALA A 75 0.38 -14.09 -8.59
C ALA A 75 1.06 -13.90 -7.23
N ARG A 76 0.49 -14.51 -6.20
CA ARG A 76 1.10 -14.54 -4.87
C ARG A 76 2.48 -15.20 -4.92
N VAL A 77 3.47 -14.57 -4.31
CA VAL A 77 4.83 -15.13 -4.17
C VAL A 77 4.95 -15.83 -2.82
N GLU A 78 4.49 -17.09 -2.76
CA GLU A 78 4.42 -17.85 -1.51
C GLU A 78 5.80 -18.00 -0.83
N SER A 79 6.88 -18.14 -1.62
CA SER A 79 8.26 -18.19 -1.12
C SER A 79 8.76 -16.89 -0.46
N LYS A 80 8.02 -15.79 -0.59
CA LYS A 80 8.31 -14.49 0.05
C LYS A 80 7.21 -14.04 1.01
N THR A 81 6.25 -14.91 1.32
CA THR A 81 5.24 -14.67 2.36
C THR A 81 5.69 -15.29 3.67
N PHE A 82 5.76 -14.50 4.75
CA PHE A 82 6.32 -14.94 6.04
C PHE A 82 5.37 -14.71 7.22
N ILE A 83 5.34 -15.66 8.14
CA ILE A 83 4.77 -15.50 9.49
C ILE A 83 5.93 -15.23 10.45
N CYS A 84 6.05 -13.98 10.91
CA CYS A 84 7.13 -13.55 11.82
C CYS A 84 6.65 -13.56 13.29
N SER A 85 6.32 -14.74 13.82
CA SER A 85 6.07 -14.97 15.26
C SER A 85 7.35 -14.89 16.09
N GLN A 86 7.25 -14.75 17.41
CA GLN A 86 8.44 -14.63 18.29
C GLN A 86 9.38 -15.85 18.22
N ASN A 87 8.82 -17.04 18.05
CA ASN A 87 9.55 -18.28 17.82
C ASN A 87 9.03 -18.99 16.57
N LYS A 88 9.82 -19.94 16.05
CA LYS A 88 9.51 -20.68 14.83
C LYS A 88 8.28 -21.57 15.00
N ASP A 89 8.10 -22.19 16.15
CA ASP A 89 6.97 -23.08 16.42
C ASP A 89 5.62 -22.34 16.36
N GLY A 90 5.59 -21.06 16.75
CA GLY A 90 4.40 -20.22 16.62
C GLY A 90 3.97 -19.94 15.18
N ALA A 91 4.85 -20.11 14.19
CA ALA A 91 4.47 -20.12 12.78
C ALA A 91 4.00 -21.51 12.33
N GLY A 92 4.51 -22.57 12.94
CA GLY A 92 4.18 -23.94 12.57
C GLY A 92 4.86 -24.42 11.28
N PRO A 93 4.70 -25.70 10.93
CA PRO A 93 5.48 -26.37 9.88
C PRO A 93 5.03 -26.00 8.45
N THR A 94 3.87 -25.39 8.28
CA THR A 94 3.29 -25.05 6.97
C THR A 94 3.63 -23.62 6.52
N ASN A 95 4.38 -22.86 7.31
CA ASN A 95 4.65 -21.45 7.08
C ASN A 95 6.15 -21.17 6.92
N ASN A 96 6.48 -20.16 6.11
CA ASN A 96 7.82 -19.57 6.14
C ASN A 96 7.95 -18.70 7.39
N TRP A 97 9.02 -18.90 8.15
CA TRP A 97 9.31 -18.11 9.34
C TRP A 97 10.66 -17.39 9.21
N GLU A 98 10.71 -16.16 9.70
CA GLU A 98 11.91 -15.36 9.86
C GLU A 98 11.83 -14.67 11.22
N GLU A 99 12.98 -14.46 11.87
CA GLU A 99 13.02 -13.81 13.17
C GLU A 99 12.46 -12.37 13.06
N PRO A 100 11.53 -11.95 13.93
CA PRO A 100 10.82 -10.69 13.74
C PRO A 100 11.72 -9.46 13.69
N ARG A 101 12.82 -9.41 14.46
CA ARG A 101 13.75 -8.28 14.45
C ARG A 101 14.60 -8.27 13.17
N VAL A 102 15.03 -9.43 12.67
CA VAL A 102 15.70 -9.57 11.37
C VAL A 102 14.79 -9.08 10.26
N MET A 103 13.54 -9.57 10.17
CA MET A 103 12.60 -9.14 9.15
C MET A 103 12.31 -7.63 9.25
N ARG A 104 12.02 -7.12 10.45
CA ARG A 104 11.79 -5.67 10.64
C ARG A 104 13.00 -4.83 10.24
N ARG A 105 14.22 -5.26 10.53
CA ARG A 105 15.44 -4.55 10.12
C ARG A 105 15.58 -4.54 8.60
N LYS A 106 15.32 -5.66 7.94
CA LYS A 106 15.33 -5.77 6.48
C LYS A 106 14.29 -4.86 5.84
N MET A 107 13.02 -4.96 6.27
CA MET A 107 11.92 -4.18 5.71
C MET A 107 12.09 -2.68 5.94
N LYS A 108 12.59 -2.25 7.11
CA LYS A 108 12.88 -0.82 7.36
C LYS A 108 13.89 -0.24 6.38
N LYS A 109 14.91 -1.01 5.98
CA LYS A 109 15.86 -0.56 4.95
C LYS A 109 15.20 -0.40 3.59
N LEU A 110 14.31 -1.33 3.23
CA LEU A 110 13.56 -1.27 1.96
C LEU A 110 12.53 -0.15 1.94
N PHE A 111 11.93 0.17 3.10
CA PHE A 111 10.94 1.24 3.21
C PHE A 111 11.53 2.64 3.26
N GLN A 112 12.82 2.80 3.58
CA GLN A 112 13.44 4.12 3.62
C GLN A 112 13.33 4.80 2.25
N GLY A 113 12.60 5.92 2.18
CA GLY A 113 12.42 6.70 0.96
C GLY A 113 11.67 5.98 -0.17
N CYS A 114 10.97 4.88 0.13
CA CYS A 114 10.33 4.06 -0.91
C CYS A 114 9.11 4.72 -1.57
N MET A 115 8.66 5.87 -1.08
CA MET A 115 7.54 6.64 -1.63
C MET A 115 7.96 7.97 -2.26
N HIS A 116 9.26 8.16 -2.57
CA HIS A 116 9.70 9.34 -3.31
C HIS A 116 9.05 9.42 -4.71
N GLY A 117 8.57 10.63 -5.04
CA GLY A 117 7.80 10.94 -6.25
C GLY A 117 6.39 11.38 -5.91
#